data_AF-A0A1Z9FYF6-F1
#
_entry.id   AF-A0A1Z9FYF6-F1
#
_cell.length_a   1.000
_cell.length_b   1.000
_cell.length_c   1.000
_cell.angle_alpha   90.00
_cell.angle_beta   90.00
_cell.angle_gamma   90.00
#
_symmetry.space_group_name_H-M   'P 1'
#
loop_
_entity.id
_entity.type
_entity.pdbx_description
1 polymer ?
#
loop_
_entity_poly.entity_id
_entity_poly.type
_entity_poly.pdbx_seq_one_letter_code
_entity_poly.pdbx_strand_id
1 'polypeptide(L)'
;MILTRMRIIKYLLILIPLFSSQANAEFKTITKKEFLEKNLKILEKRFDQIDTNKDQKIDIKENEIWTKKVLKARQERAKKLRKRSQELAKKIDVNKDGKISKKELENYKNKLKTKK
;
A
#
# COMPACT_ATOMS: atom_id res chain seq x y z
N MET A 1 -31.80 -37.89 -28.81
CA MET A 1 -32.07 -36.69 -27.98
C MET A 1 -31.49 -36.80 -26.55
N ILE A 2 -30.32 -37.42 -26.37
CA ILE A 2 -29.66 -37.62 -25.05
C ILE A 2 -28.26 -36.96 -25.04
N LEU A 3 -27.58 -36.93 -26.19
CA LEU A 3 -26.23 -36.36 -26.34
C LEU A 3 -26.17 -34.82 -26.23
N THR A 4 -27.28 -34.10 -26.44
CA THR A 4 -27.35 -32.64 -26.28
C THR A 4 -27.56 -32.21 -24.83
N ARG A 5 -28.18 -33.03 -23.98
CA ARG A 5 -28.43 -32.70 -22.56
C ARG A 5 -27.17 -32.77 -21.69
N MET A 6 -26.20 -33.62 -22.06
CA MET A 6 -24.92 -33.73 -21.33
C MET A 6 -24.00 -32.51 -21.51
N ARG A 7 -24.11 -31.78 -22.63
CA ARG A 7 -23.30 -30.58 -22.89
C ARG A 7 -23.71 -29.40 -22.01
N ILE A 8 -25.02 -29.21 -21.80
CA ILE A 8 -25.55 -28.11 -20.97
C ILE A 8 -25.17 -28.29 -19.50
N ILE A 9 -25.20 -29.51 -18.97
CA ILE A 9 -24.77 -29.83 -17.59
C ILE A 9 -23.27 -29.60 -17.42
N LYS A 10 -22.46 -29.87 -18.45
CA LYS A 10 -21.01 -29.60 -18.44
C LYS A 10 -20.68 -28.11 -18.37
N TYR A 11 -21.51 -27.25 -18.98
CA TYR A 11 -21.35 -25.79 -18.91
C TYR A 11 -21.93 -25.19 -17.63
N LEU A 12 -22.92 -25.83 -17.00
CA LEU A 12 -23.50 -25.37 -15.73
C LEU A 12 -22.54 -25.56 -14.54
N LEU A 13 -21.70 -26.62 -14.57
CA LEU A 13 -20.69 -26.89 -13.54
C LEU A 13 -19.43 -26.01 -13.61
N ILE A 14 -19.21 -25.30 -14.73
CA ILE A 14 -18.04 -24.42 -14.92
C ILE A 14 -18.30 -23.00 -14.40
N LEU A 15 -19.55 -22.66 -14.06
CA LEU A 15 -19.96 -21.30 -13.67
C LEU A 15 -20.08 -21.09 -12.15
N ILE A 16 -19.43 -21.92 -11.33
CA ILE A 16 -19.53 -21.86 -9.86
C ILE A 16 -18.29 -21.31 -9.11
N PRO A 17 -17.07 -21.14 -9.66
CA PRO A 17 -15.96 -20.61 -8.83
C PRO A 17 -15.63 -19.12 -9.05
N LEU A 18 -16.59 -18.26 -9.45
CA LEU A 18 -16.31 -16.83 -9.72
C LEU A 18 -16.85 -15.83 -8.69
N PHE A 19 -17.60 -16.29 -7.70
CA PHE A 19 -17.99 -15.52 -6.52
C PHE A 19 -17.66 -16.40 -5.31
N SER A 20 -16.52 -16.27 -4.63
CA SER A 20 -16.36 -15.25 -3.59
C SER A 20 -14.96 -15.34 -2.94
N SER A 21 -13.90 -14.89 -3.62
CA SER A 21 -12.66 -14.56 -2.90
C SER A 21 -12.78 -13.14 -2.32
N GLN A 22 -13.72 -12.92 -1.39
CA GLN A 22 -13.61 -11.81 -0.47
C GLN A 22 -12.48 -12.16 0.49
N ALA A 23 -11.26 -11.75 0.12
CA ALA A 23 -10.12 -11.81 1.01
C ALA A 23 -10.34 -10.81 2.15
N ASN A 24 -11.16 -11.18 3.13
CA ASN A 24 -11.14 -10.55 4.43
C ASN A 24 -9.77 -10.87 5.02
N ALA A 25 -8.88 -9.88 5.05
CA ALA A 25 -7.66 -9.95 5.84
C ALA A 25 -8.07 -9.89 7.32
N GLU A 26 -8.65 -10.98 7.83
CA GLU A 26 -8.88 -11.15 9.26
C GLU A 26 -7.51 -11.11 9.94
N PHE A 27 -7.33 -10.11 10.81
CA PHE A 27 -6.14 -10.02 11.62
C PHE A 27 -6.11 -11.23 12.54
N LYS A 28 -5.28 -12.22 12.21
CA LYS A 28 -5.00 -13.35 13.09
C LYS A 28 -4.28 -12.81 14.33
N THR A 29 -4.69 -13.29 15.50
CA THR A 29 -4.00 -12.97 16.75
C THR A 29 -2.52 -13.32 16.62
N ILE A 30 -1.66 -12.53 17.25
CA ILE A 30 -0.22 -12.76 17.29
C ILE A 30 0.19 -12.92 18.74
N THR A 31 0.98 -13.94 19.04
CA THR A 31 1.56 -14.09 20.37
C THR A 31 2.64 -13.04 20.60
N LYS A 32 2.90 -12.69 21.87
CA LYS A 32 4.01 -11.79 22.23
C LYS A 32 5.35 -12.29 21.66
N LYS A 33 5.58 -13.61 21.70
CA LYS A 33 6.80 -14.25 21.19
C LYS A 33 6.97 -14.01 19.68
N GLU A 34 5.95 -14.34 18.89
CA GLU A 34 5.99 -14.13 17.44
C GLU A 34 6.16 -12.65 17.07
N PHE A 35 5.54 -11.74 17.82
CA PHE A 35 5.71 -10.31 17.61
C PHE A 35 7.16 -9.89 17.83
N LEU A 36 7.79 -10.32 18.93
CA LEU A 36 9.17 -9.98 19.25
C LEU A 36 10.15 -10.58 18.24
N GLU A 37 10.00 -11.86 17.88
CA GLU A 37 10.88 -12.52 16.90
C GLU A 37 10.81 -11.85 15.52
N LYS A 38 9.60 -11.51 15.05
CA LYS A 38 9.44 -10.78 13.78
C LYS A 38 10.10 -9.42 13.81
N ASN A 39 9.96 -8.67 14.91
CA ASN A 39 10.59 -7.36 15.05
C ASN A 39 12.11 -7.48 15.17
N LEU A 40 12.62 -8.45 15.93
CA LEU A 40 14.06 -8.69 16.08
C LEU A 40 14.71 -8.94 14.72
N LYS A 41 14.13 -9.81 13.89
CA LYS A 41 14.62 -10.08 12.52
C LYS A 41 14.61 -8.84 11.62
N ILE A 42 13.68 -7.91 11.83
CA ILE A 42 13.65 -6.63 11.10
C ILE A 42 14.74 -5.69 11.62
N LEU A 43 14.99 -5.68 12.92
CA LEU A 43 16.02 -4.87 13.55
C LEU A 43 17.42 -5.33 13.14
N GLU A 44 17.69 -6.64 13.15
CA GLU A 44 18.94 -7.23 12.65
C GLU A 44 19.23 -6.78 11.22
N LYS A 45 18.27 -6.96 10.31
CA LYS A 45 18.41 -6.52 8.92
C LYS A 45 18.65 -5.01 8.77
N ARG A 46 18.13 -4.19 9.67
CA ARG A 46 18.39 -2.74 9.68
C ARG A 46 19.76 -2.43 10.22
N PHE A 47 20.20 -3.16 11.24
CA PHE A 47 21.54 -3.04 11.78
C PHE A 47 22.58 -3.37 10.70
N ASP A 48 22.44 -4.51 10.02
CA ASP A 48 23.32 -4.94 8.91
C ASP A 48 23.35 -3.95 7.72
N GLN A 49 22.32 -3.11 7.58
CA GLN A 49 22.29 -2.07 6.56
C GLN A 49 23.10 -0.82 6.93
N ILE A 50 23.34 -0.61 8.23
CA ILE A 50 24.05 0.54 8.77
C ILE A 50 25.50 0.15 9.08
N ASP A 51 25.71 -1.01 9.72
CA ASP A 51 27.01 -1.64 9.97
C ASP A 51 27.57 -2.18 8.66
N THR A 52 28.24 -1.30 7.93
CA THR A 52 28.82 -1.59 6.62
C THR A 52 30.13 -2.35 6.71
N ASN A 53 30.89 -2.12 7.80
CA ASN A 53 32.17 -2.77 8.02
C ASN A 53 32.04 -4.16 8.69
N LYS A 54 30.84 -4.49 9.18
CA LYS A 54 30.48 -5.75 9.84
C LYS A 54 31.23 -5.99 11.14
N ASP A 55 31.57 -4.93 11.86
CA ASP A 55 32.26 -5.01 13.16
C ASP A 55 31.29 -5.17 14.34
N GLN A 56 30.00 -5.34 14.05
CA GLN A 56 28.90 -5.46 15.03
C GLN A 56 28.71 -4.20 15.87
N LYS A 57 29.17 -3.05 15.38
CA LYS A 57 28.95 -1.73 15.97
C LYS A 57 28.43 -0.80 14.87
N ILE A 58 27.90 0.34 15.30
CA ILE A 58 27.59 1.43 14.39
C ILE A 58 28.46 2.58 14.82
N ASP A 59 29.43 2.92 13.98
CA ASP A 59 30.29 4.07 14.25
C ASP A 59 29.64 5.40 13.85
N ILE A 60 30.31 6.51 14.21
CA ILE A 60 29.81 7.86 13.91
C ILE A 60 29.66 8.07 12.40
N LYS A 61 30.61 7.60 11.59
CA LYS A 61 30.61 7.78 10.13
C LYS A 61 29.47 7.01 9.49
N GLU A 62 29.25 5.77 9.90
CA GLU A 62 28.15 4.92 9.44
C GLU A 62 26.79 5.54 9.79
N ASN A 63 26.63 6.00 11.02
CA ASN A 63 25.42 6.69 11.45
C ASN A 63 25.18 8.00 10.67
N GLU A 64 26.23 8.78 10.40
CA GLU A 64 26.11 10.00 9.60
C GLU A 64 25.68 9.72 8.15
N ILE A 65 26.31 8.73 7.51
CA ILE A 65 25.97 8.30 6.14
C ILE A 65 24.52 7.83 6.09
N TRP A 66 24.12 6.97 7.04
CA TRP A 66 22.76 6.50 7.15
C TRP A 66 21.76 7.63 7.36
N THR A 67 22.06 8.55 8.29
CA THR A 67 21.21 9.71 8.60
C THR A 67 21.02 10.59 7.38
N LYS A 68 22.10 10.92 6.65
CA LYS A 68 22.02 11.70 5.39
C LYS A 68 21.15 10.99 4.36
N LYS A 69 21.29 9.67 4.20
CA LYS A 69 20.46 8.86 3.29
C LYS A 69 18.98 8.91 3.67
N VAL A 70 18.66 8.72 4.96
CA VAL A 70 17.28 8.77 5.47
C VAL A 70 16.67 10.15 5.29
N LEU A 71 17.40 11.22 5.62
CA LEU A 71 16.93 12.60 5.45
C LEU A 71 16.62 12.91 3.98
N LYS A 72 17.52 12.55 3.06
CA LYS A 72 17.29 12.71 1.61
C LYS A 72 16.05 11.95 1.15
N ALA A 73 15.90 10.69 1.56
CA ALA A 73 14.72 9.88 1.21
C ALA A 73 13.41 10.48 1.75
N ARG A 74 13.42 11.00 2.98
CA ARG A 74 12.26 11.70 3.58
C ARG A 74 11.91 12.96 2.81
N GLN A 75 12.90 13.78 2.45
CA GLN A 75 12.70 15.01 1.68
C GLN A 75 12.09 14.71 0.30
N GLU A 76 12.63 13.73 -0.43
CA GLU A 76 12.10 13.35 -1.73
C GLU A 76 10.67 12.79 -1.65
N ARG A 77 10.38 11.98 -0.62
CA ARG A 77 9.01 11.51 -0.35
C ARG A 77 8.07 12.67 -0.06
N ALA A 78 8.49 13.64 0.74
CA ALA A 78 7.70 14.83 1.06
C ALA A 78 7.42 15.67 -0.19
N LYS A 79 8.43 15.91 -1.05
CA LYS A 79 8.26 16.60 -2.34
C LYS A 79 7.26 15.88 -3.24
N LYS A 80 7.37 14.54 -3.36
CA LYS A 80 6.44 13.72 -4.16
C LYS A 80 5.02 13.77 -3.63
N LEU A 81 4.83 13.70 -2.32
CA LEU A 81 3.52 13.82 -1.69
C LEU A 81 2.92 15.21 -1.89
N ARG A 82 3.74 16.28 -1.77
CA ARG A 82 3.29 17.65 -2.04
C ARG A 82 2.83 17.83 -3.48
N LYS A 83 3.60 17.34 -4.46
CA LYS A 83 3.22 17.37 -5.89
C LYS A 83 1.90 16.64 -6.14
N ARG A 84 1.77 15.40 -5.63
CA ARG A 84 0.52 14.62 -5.74
C ARG A 84 -0.67 15.31 -5.09
N SER A 85 -0.47 15.92 -3.91
CA SER A 85 -1.51 16.67 -3.22
C SER A 85 -1.94 17.90 -4.01
N GLN A 86 -1.00 18.64 -4.61
CA GLN A 86 -1.30 19.79 -5.47
C GLN A 86 -2.04 19.37 -6.75
N GLU A 87 -1.62 18.30 -7.41
CA GLU A 87 -2.31 17.74 -8.57
C GLU A 87 -3.73 17.27 -8.22
N LEU A 88 -3.89 16.65 -7.06
CA LEU A 88 -5.20 16.24 -6.56
C LEU A 88 -6.07 17.45 -6.24
N ALA A 89 -5.53 18.46 -5.58
CA ALA A 89 -6.25 19.70 -5.28
C ALA A 89 -6.77 20.35 -6.57
N LYS A 90 -5.94 20.49 -7.61
CA LYS A 90 -6.34 21.02 -8.92
C LYS A 90 -7.41 20.17 -9.64
N LYS A 91 -7.50 18.88 -9.35
CA LYS A 91 -8.53 17.99 -9.91
C LYS A 91 -9.87 18.11 -9.18
N ILE A 92 -9.83 18.53 -7.91
CA ILE A 92 -11.02 18.67 -7.06
C ILE A 92 -11.58 20.09 -7.15
N ASP A 93 -10.71 21.11 -7.13
CA ASP A 93 -11.05 22.52 -7.33
C ASP A 93 -11.45 22.76 -8.79
N VAL A 94 -12.75 22.60 -9.06
CA VAL A 94 -13.32 22.68 -10.42
C VAL A 94 -13.53 24.13 -10.81
N ASN A 95 -13.94 24.96 -9.86
CA ASN A 95 -14.19 26.38 -10.10
C ASN A 95 -12.89 27.23 -10.13
N LYS A 96 -11.74 26.64 -9.75
CA LYS A 96 -10.41 27.26 -9.73
C LYS A 96 -10.32 28.48 -8.81
N ASP A 97 -11.11 28.48 -7.74
CA ASP A 97 -11.08 29.55 -6.74
C ASP A 97 -9.92 29.39 -5.73
N GLY A 98 -9.16 28.30 -5.84
CA GLY A 98 -8.01 28.00 -4.99
C GLY A 98 -8.38 27.35 -3.65
N LYS A 99 -9.67 27.07 -3.43
CA LYS A 99 -10.20 26.37 -2.27
C LYS A 99 -10.88 25.08 -2.72
N ILE A 100 -11.15 24.20 -1.76
CA ILE A 100 -11.93 22.98 -2.01
C ILE A 100 -13.20 23.08 -1.20
N SER A 101 -14.32 23.29 -1.89
CA SER A 101 -15.63 23.27 -1.25
C SER A 101 -16.09 21.85 -0.92
N LYS A 102 -17.03 21.69 0.02
CA LYS A 102 -17.62 20.39 0.37
C LYS A 102 -18.26 19.72 -0.86
N LYS A 103 -18.96 20.51 -1.68
CA LYS A 103 -19.65 20.05 -2.90
C LYS A 103 -18.68 19.51 -3.95
N GLU A 104 -17.56 20.20 -4.16
CA GLU A 104 -16.49 19.73 -5.07
C GLU A 104 -15.86 18.42 -4.60
N LEU A 105 -15.60 18.32 -3.31
CA LEU A 105 -15.08 17.09 -2.71
C LEU A 105 -16.06 15.92 -2.84
N GLU A 106 -17.35 16.14 -2.62
CA GLU A 106 -18.40 15.12 -2.80
C GLU A 106 -18.53 14.69 -4.25
N ASN A 107 -18.55 15.64 -5.20
CA ASN A 107 -18.59 15.35 -6.62
C ASN A 107 -17.39 14.50 -7.05
N TYR A 108 -16.20 14.83 -6.56
CA TYR A 108 -14.99 14.05 -6.83
C TYR A 108 -15.08 12.63 -6.25
N LYS A 109 -15.55 12.47 -5.00
CA LYS A 109 -15.77 11.16 -4.37
C LYS A 109 -16.78 10.31 -5.15
N ASN A 110 -17.88 10.90 -5.59
CA ASN A 110 -18.91 10.20 -6.38
C ASN A 110 -18.34 9.73 -7.72
N LYS A 111 -17.55 10.56 -8.41
CA LYS A 111 -16.85 10.20 -9.66
C LYS A 111 -15.85 9.05 -9.48
N LEU A 112 -15.24 8.91 -8.30
CA LEU A 112 -14.36 7.77 -7.99
C LEU A 112 -15.14 6.48 -7.73
N LYS A 113 -16.34 6.56 -7.14
CA LYS A 113 -17.21 5.41 -6.89
C LYS A 113 -17.79 4.84 -8.19
N THR A 114 -18.19 5.70 -9.13
CA THR A 114 -18.79 5.27 -10.41
C THR A 114 -17.78 4.73 -11.43
N LYS A 115 -16.47 4.87 -11.17
CA LYS A 115 -15.38 4.36 -12.01
C LYS A 115 -14.82 2.99 -11.55
N LYS A 116 -15.28 2.47 -10.42
CA LYS A 116 -14.93 1.13 -9.90
C LYS A 116 -15.99 0.13 -10.28
#